data_AF-A0A4R4GL99-F1
#
_entry.id   AF-A0A4R4GL99-F1
#
_cell.length_a   1.000
_cell.length_b   1.000
_cell.length_c   1.000
_cell.angle_alpha   90.00
_cell.angle_beta   90.00
_cell.angle_gamma   90.00
#
_symmetry.space_group_name_H-M   'P 1'
#
loop_
_entity.id
_entity.type
_entity.pdbx_description
1 polymer ?
#
loop_
_entity_poly.entity_id
_entity_poly.type
_entity_poly.pdbx_seq_one_letter_code
_entity_poly.pdbx_strand_id
1 'polypeptide(L)'
;MPTILEHLAALFDKDMRAVLNNPRAISMIANPSARVQMAAVRRDRSVICFIERPTEKVQLTAVRNAPHNIHFITSPSERVQLTVIGNRPSYIGFIPNPTEKVQLKAVEKRPECIFLLQKPAEKVQLTAVLKDPRYLSAIREPTEKVQLAAVQKNPECIRHIAEPTEKVQHMAVQRSPDIFRQIRQPEESVRLAAVQAKGENIRYVSAPSETVQLAAVRNDPMNIRYIENPTEKVQSVVLNADRDAAPFISSPTEEIKRLAMEMYGLRLENAAGKQTAAARTSETSGSSGKKAAEGVAKKPSAKQVREAVEKLDSEIREINREYFQATYEAQYSDNAAERESEISAAGKNREKKLVKAYEKFNSAAVPERKECNVGKIVKELRKERVAVENMKAGEWHSLMKGKAVQPPLVSGTSGAAGKGSALMLARTPAGYALKAAGTINQASRQANAEM
;
A
#
# COMPACT_ATOMS: atom_id res chain seq x y z
N MET A 1 9.06 67.34 52.05
CA MET A 1 7.70 67.13 51.51
C MET A 1 7.69 65.82 50.76
N PRO A 2 6.79 64.88 51.07
CA PRO A 2 6.72 63.64 50.32
C PRO A 2 6.37 63.93 48.85
N THR A 3 7.06 63.25 47.95
CA THR A 3 6.83 63.32 46.50
C THR A 3 5.43 62.81 46.15
N ILE A 4 4.92 63.19 44.97
CA ILE A 4 3.64 62.66 44.44
C ILE A 4 3.66 61.12 44.42
N LEU A 5 4.84 60.52 44.17
CA LEU A 5 5.04 59.08 44.20
C LEU A 5 4.84 58.48 45.61
N GLU A 6 5.30 59.17 46.65
CA GLU A 6 5.18 58.74 48.05
C GLU A 6 3.73 58.84 48.56
N HIS A 7 2.99 59.88 48.15
CA HIS A 7 1.55 59.99 48.44
C HIS A 7 0.73 58.89 47.76
N LEU A 8 1.02 58.59 46.49
CA LEU A 8 0.34 57.50 45.77
C LEU A 8 0.71 56.13 46.34
N ALA A 9 1.94 55.94 46.81
CA ALA A 9 2.37 54.71 47.46
C ALA A 9 1.60 54.45 48.77
N ALA A 10 1.30 55.49 49.56
CA ALA A 10 0.56 55.37 50.82
C ALA A 10 -0.88 54.86 50.67
N LEU A 11 -1.47 54.97 49.48
CA LEU A 11 -2.81 54.45 49.16
C LEU A 11 -2.85 52.92 48.98
N PHE A 12 -1.67 52.28 48.85
CA PHE A 12 -1.57 50.85 48.65
C PHE A 12 -1.34 50.08 49.95
N ASP A 13 -1.90 48.88 50.01
CA ASP A 13 -1.63 47.91 51.07
C ASP A 13 -0.12 47.60 51.20
N LYS A 14 0.29 47.06 52.35
CA LYS A 14 1.70 46.79 52.68
C LYS A 14 2.37 45.91 51.62
N ASP A 15 1.66 44.89 51.16
CA ASP A 15 2.13 43.90 50.19
C ASP A 15 2.39 44.53 48.82
N MET A 16 1.45 45.36 48.35
CA MET A 16 1.57 46.11 47.11
C MET A 16 2.73 47.12 47.18
N ARG A 17 2.89 47.86 48.29
CA ARG A 17 4.04 48.75 48.49
C ARG A 17 5.37 47.99 48.42
N ALA A 18 5.45 46.81 49.05
CA ALA A 18 6.65 46.00 49.06
C ALA A 18 7.06 45.57 47.63
N VAL A 19 6.12 45.05 46.83
CA VAL A 19 6.42 44.59 45.47
C VAL A 19 6.66 45.73 44.46
N LEU A 20 6.08 46.91 44.70
CA LEU A 20 6.34 48.09 43.87
C LEU A 20 7.76 48.64 44.08
N ASN A 21 8.30 48.53 45.30
CA ASN A 21 9.67 48.91 45.63
C ASN A 21 10.68 47.84 45.17
N ASN A 22 10.41 46.57 45.45
CA ASN A 22 11.26 45.44 45.03
C ASN A 22 10.38 44.24 44.64
N PRO A 23 10.33 43.84 43.35
CA PRO A 23 9.45 42.75 42.90
C PRO A 23 9.80 41.40 43.56
N ARG A 24 11.05 41.19 44.01
CA ARG A 24 11.44 39.97 44.75
C ARG A 24 10.79 39.85 46.13
N ALA A 25 10.27 40.94 46.69
CA ALA A 25 9.55 40.91 47.97
C ALA A 25 8.32 40.00 47.93
N ILE A 26 7.81 39.66 46.74
CA ILE A 26 6.71 38.71 46.58
C ILE A 26 7.01 37.33 47.19
N SER A 27 8.28 36.94 47.26
CA SER A 27 8.72 35.68 47.91
C SER A 27 8.44 35.65 49.42
N MET A 28 8.23 36.79 50.05
CA MET A 28 7.96 36.93 51.48
C MET A 28 6.47 37.15 51.80
N ILE A 29 5.60 37.22 50.79
CA ILE A 29 4.17 37.47 50.96
C ILE A 29 3.43 36.14 50.92
N ALA A 30 2.75 35.79 52.01
CA ALA A 30 1.88 34.61 52.02
C ALA A 30 0.62 34.88 51.21
N ASN A 31 0.31 33.99 50.25
CA ASN A 31 -0.90 34.07 49.41
C ASN A 31 -1.13 35.45 48.75
N PRO A 32 -0.18 35.97 47.95
CA PRO A 32 -0.29 37.30 47.37
C PRO A 32 -1.51 37.38 46.45
N SER A 33 -2.30 38.47 46.58
CA SER A 33 -3.48 38.68 45.72
C SER A 33 -3.08 38.76 44.24
N ALA A 34 -4.02 38.45 43.33
CA ALA A 34 -3.77 38.53 41.88
C ALA A 34 -3.24 39.91 41.44
N ARG A 35 -3.66 40.98 42.12
CA ARG A 35 -3.19 42.35 41.86
C ARG A 35 -1.70 42.52 42.25
N VAL A 36 -1.31 42.02 43.43
CA VAL A 36 0.08 42.03 43.93
C VAL A 36 0.98 41.18 43.03
N GLN A 37 0.54 39.96 42.68
CA GLN A 37 1.24 39.09 41.73
C GLN A 37 1.51 39.78 40.38
N MET A 38 0.48 40.42 39.82
CA MET A 38 0.60 41.16 38.56
C MET A 38 1.56 42.33 38.65
N ALA A 39 1.56 43.07 39.76
CA ALA A 39 2.47 44.20 39.97
C ALA A 39 3.93 43.74 39.98
N ALA A 40 4.25 42.66 40.71
CA ALA A 40 5.58 42.08 40.76
C ALA A 40 6.05 41.61 39.37
N VAL A 41 5.25 40.78 38.69
CA VAL A 41 5.60 40.18 37.38
C VAL A 41 5.74 41.21 36.26
N ARG A 42 5.02 42.34 36.33
CA ARG A 42 5.18 43.44 35.36
C ARG A 42 6.51 44.16 35.48
N ARG A 43 7.08 44.24 36.69
CA ARG A 43 8.40 44.85 36.92
C ARG A 43 9.52 43.88 36.58
N ASP A 44 9.40 42.64 37.00
CA ASP A 44 10.37 41.59 36.71
C ASP A 44 9.63 40.27 36.47
N ARG A 45 9.68 39.76 35.25
CA ARG A 45 8.98 38.52 34.87
C ARG A 45 9.56 37.28 35.54
N SER A 46 10.83 37.31 35.95
CA SER A 46 11.52 36.16 36.54
C SER A 46 11.00 35.81 37.93
N VAL A 47 10.40 36.77 38.64
CA VAL A 47 9.84 36.56 40.00
C VAL A 47 8.62 35.63 40.01
N ILE A 48 8.12 35.21 38.85
CA ILE A 48 7.11 34.16 38.74
C ILE A 48 7.52 32.87 39.46
N CYS A 49 8.83 32.60 39.56
CA CYS A 49 9.37 31.45 40.30
C CYS A 49 9.07 31.48 41.81
N PHE A 50 8.74 32.64 42.36
CA PHE A 50 8.36 32.80 43.76
C PHE A 50 6.85 32.76 43.99
N ILE A 51 6.04 32.60 42.94
CA ILE A 51 4.57 32.60 43.03
C ILE A 51 4.08 31.16 42.90
N GLU A 52 3.55 30.60 43.99
CA GLU A 52 3.08 29.20 44.01
C GLU A 52 1.85 28.97 43.13
N ARG A 53 0.88 29.89 43.16
CA ARG A 53 -0.40 29.78 42.43
C ARG A 53 -0.66 31.01 41.57
N PRO A 54 0.12 31.23 40.50
CA PRO A 54 -0.05 32.39 39.64
C PRO A 54 -1.34 32.27 38.84
N THR A 55 -2.16 33.32 38.84
CA THR A 55 -3.36 33.36 37.97
C THR A 55 -2.98 33.28 36.49
N GLU A 56 -3.87 32.81 35.61
CA GLU A 56 -3.57 32.71 34.17
C GLU A 56 -3.05 34.04 33.58
N LYS A 57 -3.61 35.18 33.99
CA LYS A 57 -3.18 36.51 33.54
C LYS A 57 -1.74 36.83 33.95
N VAL A 58 -1.34 36.42 35.15
CA VAL A 58 0.03 36.54 35.66
C VAL A 58 0.96 35.64 34.86
N GLN A 59 0.59 34.38 34.66
CA GLN A 59 1.34 33.42 33.85
C GLN A 59 1.61 33.95 32.43
N LEU A 60 0.58 34.45 31.74
CA LEU A 60 0.72 35.01 30.39
C LEU A 60 1.67 36.20 30.33
N THR A 61 1.60 37.07 31.34
CA THR A 61 2.49 38.24 31.44
C THR A 61 3.93 37.81 31.67
N ALA A 62 4.15 36.77 32.48
CA ALA A 62 5.47 36.22 32.78
C ALA A 62 6.12 35.58 31.54
N VAL A 63 5.35 34.88 30.70
CA VAL A 63 5.89 34.19 29.51
C VAL A 63 5.97 35.06 28.25
N ARG A 64 5.23 36.17 28.20
CA ARG A 64 5.21 37.08 27.03
C ARG A 64 6.60 37.66 26.80
N ASN A 65 7.17 37.37 25.64
CA ASN A 65 8.56 37.73 25.26
C ASN A 65 9.64 37.17 26.22
N ALA A 66 9.29 36.22 27.09
CA ALA A 66 10.19 35.53 28.01
C ALA A 66 9.77 34.05 28.15
N PRO A 67 9.83 33.26 27.06
CA PRO A 67 9.31 31.88 27.03
C PRO A 67 9.97 30.94 28.04
N HIS A 68 11.19 31.23 28.49
CA HIS A 68 11.90 30.44 29.52
C HIS A 68 11.24 30.45 30.89
N ASN A 69 10.39 31.45 31.18
CA ASN A 69 9.66 31.49 32.45
C ASN A 69 8.63 30.37 32.58
N ILE A 70 8.31 29.64 31.50
CA ILE A 70 7.43 28.48 31.55
C ILE A 70 7.96 27.38 32.48
N HIS A 71 9.28 27.28 32.66
CA HIS A 71 9.92 26.31 33.58
C HIS A 71 9.49 26.49 35.03
N PHE A 72 9.11 27.72 35.40
CA PHE A 72 8.74 28.08 36.75
C PHE A 72 7.23 27.98 37.01
N ILE A 73 6.44 27.58 36.00
CA ILE A 73 4.99 27.45 36.11
C ILE A 73 4.65 25.96 36.19
N THR A 74 4.22 25.51 37.37
CA THR A 74 3.90 24.10 37.65
C THR A 74 2.69 23.59 36.87
N SER A 75 1.70 24.45 36.61
CA SER A 75 0.47 24.11 35.90
C SER A 75 0.07 25.22 34.93
N PRO A 76 0.76 25.35 33.78
CA PRO A 76 0.47 26.38 32.80
C PRO A 76 -0.85 26.07 32.08
N SER A 77 -1.75 27.05 31.98
CA SER A 77 -3.00 26.88 31.22
C SER A 77 -2.71 26.63 29.73
N GLU A 78 -3.64 26.00 28.99
CA GLU A 78 -3.47 25.78 27.55
C GLU A 78 -3.13 27.08 26.80
N ARG A 79 -3.74 28.21 27.19
CA ARG A 79 -3.46 29.52 26.56
C ARG A 79 -2.01 29.98 26.80
N VAL A 80 -1.48 29.74 27.99
CA VAL A 80 -0.08 30.02 28.35
C VAL A 80 0.86 29.14 27.53
N GLN A 81 0.57 27.83 27.48
CA GLN A 81 1.34 26.87 26.69
C GLN A 81 1.38 27.27 25.20
N LEU A 82 0.23 27.58 24.59
CA LEU A 82 0.14 28.02 23.20
C LEU A 82 0.90 29.32 22.93
N THR A 83 0.93 30.24 23.89
CA THR A 83 1.70 31.49 23.75
C THR A 83 3.21 31.20 23.66
N VAL A 84 3.71 30.28 24.48
CA VAL A 84 5.13 29.88 24.46
C VAL A 84 5.46 29.15 23.16
N ILE A 85 4.67 28.13 22.79
CA ILE A 85 4.88 27.34 21.57
C ILE A 85 4.71 28.16 20.29
N GLY A 86 3.85 29.17 20.32
CA GLY A 86 3.69 30.13 19.23
C GLY A 86 5.00 30.81 18.86
N ASN A 87 5.84 31.13 19.84
CA ASN A 87 7.11 31.83 19.60
C ASN A 87 8.30 30.87 19.53
N ARG A 88 8.36 29.84 20.39
CA ARG A 88 9.45 28.87 20.47
C ARG A 88 8.90 27.44 20.59
N PRO A 89 8.64 26.74 19.47
CA PRO A 89 8.10 25.38 19.47
C PRO A 89 8.93 24.36 20.26
N SER A 90 10.26 24.50 20.26
CA SER A 90 11.16 23.59 20.99
C SER A 90 10.99 23.63 22.51
N TYR A 91 10.28 24.63 23.04
CA TYR A 91 9.99 24.69 24.48
C TYR A 91 8.95 23.66 24.92
N ILE A 92 8.33 22.93 24.00
CA ILE A 92 7.36 21.87 24.30
C ILE A 92 7.92 20.81 25.26
N GLY A 93 9.22 20.50 25.17
CA GLY A 93 9.88 19.53 26.05
C GLY A 93 9.98 19.98 27.52
N PHE A 94 9.71 21.25 27.79
CA PHE A 94 9.71 21.81 29.14
C PHE A 94 8.32 22.16 29.67
N ILE A 95 7.28 21.93 28.87
CA ILE A 95 5.91 22.14 29.30
C ILE A 95 5.45 20.85 29.98
N PRO A 96 5.07 20.88 31.27
CA PRO A 96 4.47 19.71 31.91
C PRO A 96 3.10 19.43 31.27
N ASN A 97 2.88 18.18 30.87
CA ASN A 97 1.61 17.68 30.33
C ASN A 97 0.99 18.60 29.23
N PRO A 98 1.68 18.79 28.09
CA PRO A 98 1.16 19.64 27.04
C PRO A 98 -0.12 19.07 26.43
N THR A 99 -1.15 19.89 26.25
CA THR A 99 -2.42 19.45 25.64
C THR A 99 -2.20 19.00 24.19
N GLU A 100 -3.07 18.14 23.65
CA GLU A 100 -2.98 17.70 22.25
C GLU A 100 -2.86 18.88 21.28
N LYS A 101 -3.65 19.94 21.50
CA LYS A 101 -3.63 21.15 20.67
C LYS A 101 -2.27 21.86 20.70
N VAL A 102 -1.63 21.90 21.87
CA VAL A 102 -0.29 22.49 22.05
C VAL A 102 0.77 21.62 21.36
N GLN A 103 0.68 20.30 21.52
CA GLN A 103 1.57 19.34 20.85
C GLN A 103 1.47 19.46 19.32
N LEU A 104 0.25 19.51 18.79
CA LEU A 104 -0.02 19.71 17.36
C LEU A 104 0.60 21.01 16.87
N LYS A 105 0.36 22.12 17.58
CA LYS A 105 0.91 23.43 17.18
C LYS A 105 2.44 23.41 17.12
N ALA A 106 3.09 22.71 18.05
CA ALA A 106 4.55 22.57 18.08
C ALA A 106 5.06 21.80 16.85
N VAL A 107 4.49 20.60 16.60
CA VAL A 107 4.89 19.71 15.50
C VAL A 107 4.53 20.28 14.12
N GLU A 108 3.40 20.98 13.99
CA GLU A 108 3.02 21.69 12.76
C GLU A 108 4.07 22.73 12.36
N LYS A 109 4.58 23.48 13.35
CA LYS A 109 5.62 24.49 13.13
C LYS A 109 7.00 23.87 12.91
N ARG A 110 7.36 22.87 13.71
CA ARG A 110 8.67 22.20 13.68
C ARG A 110 8.49 20.72 13.99
N PRO A 111 8.51 19.84 12.97
CA PRO A 111 8.32 18.41 13.15
C PRO A 111 9.28 17.76 14.14
N GLU A 112 10.51 18.30 14.27
CA GLU A 112 11.52 17.85 15.23
C GLU A 112 11.05 17.93 16.68
N CYS A 113 10.01 18.71 16.98
CA CYS A 113 9.42 18.77 18.31
C CYS A 113 8.87 17.42 18.78
N ILE A 114 8.60 16.48 17.86
CA ILE A 114 8.17 15.12 18.21
C ILE A 114 9.19 14.40 19.11
N PHE A 115 10.50 14.65 18.95
CA PHE A 115 11.55 14.08 19.79
C PHE A 115 11.47 14.51 21.26
N LEU A 116 10.80 15.63 21.52
CA LEU A 116 10.67 16.24 22.85
C LEU A 116 9.39 15.79 23.57
N LEU A 117 8.51 15.04 22.89
CA LEU A 117 7.23 14.58 23.43
C LEU A 117 7.35 13.16 23.98
N GLN A 118 7.00 12.96 25.24
CA GLN A 118 7.03 11.63 25.87
C GLN A 118 5.88 10.72 25.40
N LYS A 119 4.66 11.27 25.28
CA LYS A 119 3.45 10.55 24.87
C LYS A 119 2.65 11.37 23.85
N PRO A 120 3.13 11.51 22.62
CA PRO A 120 2.44 12.28 21.59
C PRO A 120 1.10 11.62 21.22
N ALA A 121 0.03 12.40 21.11
CA ALA A 121 -1.26 11.89 20.64
C ALA A 121 -1.18 11.36 19.19
N GLU A 122 -2.04 10.42 18.79
CA GLU A 122 -2.05 9.80 17.44
C GLU A 122 -2.03 10.86 16.33
N LYS A 123 -2.84 11.92 16.47
CA LYS A 123 -2.90 13.02 15.48
C LYS A 123 -1.58 13.79 15.38
N VAL A 124 -0.85 13.92 16.49
CA VAL A 124 0.47 14.57 16.54
C VAL A 124 1.52 13.70 15.85
N GLN A 125 1.51 12.40 16.18
CA GLN A 125 2.35 11.40 15.54
C GLN A 125 2.17 11.38 14.01
N LEU A 126 0.92 11.32 13.54
CA LEU A 126 0.57 11.38 12.13
C LEU A 126 1.08 12.67 11.49
N THR A 127 0.88 13.82 12.14
CA THR A 127 1.35 15.11 11.61
C THR A 127 2.86 15.12 11.39
N ALA A 128 3.64 14.56 12.33
CA ALA A 128 5.10 14.47 12.20
C ALA A 128 5.51 13.56 11.03
N VAL A 129 4.97 12.34 10.99
CA VAL A 129 5.27 11.32 9.97
C VAL A 129 4.84 11.75 8.57
N LEU A 130 3.68 12.42 8.44
CA LEU A 130 3.22 12.95 7.16
C LEU A 130 4.09 14.10 6.66
N LYS A 131 4.82 14.81 7.52
CA LYS A 131 5.81 15.79 7.05
C LYS A 131 7.11 15.12 6.62
N ASP A 132 7.62 14.20 7.43
CA ASP A 132 8.78 13.38 7.09
C ASP A 132 8.67 12.00 7.76
N PRO A 133 8.63 10.90 6.98
CA PRO A 133 8.54 9.54 7.51
C PRO A 133 9.69 9.14 8.45
N ARG A 134 10.85 9.81 8.37
CA ARG A 134 12.00 9.53 9.25
C ARG A 134 11.69 9.81 10.72
N TYR A 135 10.74 10.70 11.01
CA TYR A 135 10.30 10.97 12.38
C TYR A 135 9.56 9.79 13.04
N LEU A 136 9.21 8.74 12.30
CA LEU A 136 8.70 7.50 12.91
C LEU A 136 9.68 6.94 13.96
N SER A 137 10.99 7.04 13.71
CA SER A 137 12.04 6.59 14.63
C SER A 137 12.04 7.32 15.98
N ALA A 138 11.42 8.50 16.06
CA ALA A 138 11.28 9.29 17.28
C ALA A 138 10.10 8.84 18.16
N ILE A 139 9.15 8.09 17.58
CA ILE A 139 7.90 7.73 18.22
C ILE A 139 8.08 6.36 18.88
N ARG A 140 8.03 6.31 20.22
CA ARG A 140 8.22 5.07 20.98
C ARG A 140 7.13 4.02 20.71
N GLU A 141 5.89 4.47 20.65
CA GLU A 141 4.71 3.62 20.48
C GLU A 141 3.85 4.15 19.32
N PRO A 142 4.28 3.93 18.06
CA PRO A 142 3.51 4.41 16.91
C PRO A 142 2.27 3.54 16.72
N THR A 143 1.09 4.18 16.62
CA THR A 143 -0.15 3.43 16.34
C THR A 143 -0.10 2.78 14.95
N GLU A 144 -0.91 1.74 14.72
CA GLU A 144 -0.97 1.06 13.40
C GLU A 144 -1.19 2.06 12.25
N LYS A 145 -2.05 3.07 12.44
CA LYS A 145 -2.30 4.12 11.43
C LYS A 145 -1.04 4.94 11.13
N VAL A 146 -0.26 5.28 12.16
CA VAL A 146 1.00 6.03 12.02
C VAL A 146 2.05 5.18 11.30
N GLN A 147 2.17 3.91 11.67
CA GLN A 147 3.05 2.95 11.02
C GLN A 147 2.71 2.81 9.52
N LEU A 148 1.43 2.63 9.19
CA LEU A 148 0.95 2.55 7.81
C LEU A 148 1.26 3.82 7.02
N ALA A 149 0.99 5.00 7.58
CA ALA A 149 1.28 6.28 6.91
C ALA A 149 2.78 6.45 6.63
N ALA A 150 3.65 6.05 7.57
CA ALA A 150 5.10 6.11 7.40
C ALA A 150 5.57 5.17 6.29
N VAL A 151 5.18 3.89 6.37
CA VAL A 151 5.59 2.84 5.42
C VAL A 151 5.03 3.10 4.02
N GLN A 152 3.82 3.63 3.92
CA GLN A 152 3.24 4.04 2.65
C GLN A 152 4.06 5.14 1.98
N LYS A 153 4.61 6.10 2.74
CA LYS A 153 5.51 7.12 2.17
C LYS A 153 6.90 6.59 1.88
N ASN A 154 7.46 5.81 2.79
CA ASN A 154 8.79 5.23 2.66
C ASN A 154 8.82 3.82 3.28
N PRO A 155 8.84 2.75 2.46
CA PRO A 155 8.84 1.37 2.96
C PRO A 155 10.00 1.07 3.90
N GLU A 156 11.14 1.74 3.71
CA GLU A 156 12.33 1.62 4.53
C GLU A 156 12.13 2.02 6.01
N CYS A 157 11.04 2.74 6.33
CA CYS A 157 10.69 3.07 7.71
C CYS A 157 10.31 1.84 8.54
N ILE A 158 9.93 0.72 7.91
CA ILE A 158 9.58 -0.51 8.63
C ILE A 158 10.70 -1.02 9.54
N ARG A 159 11.97 -0.74 9.19
CA ARG A 159 13.15 -1.10 10.00
C ARG A 159 13.16 -0.44 11.39
N HIS A 160 12.44 0.68 11.55
CA HIS A 160 12.35 1.44 12.78
C HIS A 160 11.14 1.07 13.63
N ILE A 161 10.28 0.17 13.14
CA ILE A 161 9.13 -0.33 13.87
C ILE A 161 9.56 -1.61 14.59
N ALA A 162 9.48 -1.61 15.91
CA ALA A 162 9.84 -2.78 16.71
C ALA A 162 8.93 -3.98 16.39
N GLU A 163 7.62 -3.74 16.32
CA GLU A 163 6.58 -4.74 16.10
C GLU A 163 5.60 -4.24 15.02
N PRO A 164 5.93 -4.39 13.72
CA PRO A 164 5.03 -4.00 12.64
C PRO A 164 3.86 -4.96 12.54
N THR A 165 2.63 -4.44 12.51
CA THR A 165 1.44 -5.27 12.30
C THR A 165 1.49 -5.96 10.93
N GLU A 166 0.77 -7.08 10.78
CA GLU A 166 0.70 -7.81 9.51
C GLU A 166 0.34 -6.89 8.33
N LYS A 167 -0.61 -5.96 8.54
CA LYS A 167 -1.00 -4.97 7.52
C LYS A 167 0.14 -4.04 7.12
N VAL A 168 0.94 -3.60 8.09
CA VAL A 168 2.12 -2.76 7.84
C VAL A 168 3.19 -3.52 7.07
N GLN A 169 3.41 -4.79 7.42
CA GLN A 169 4.33 -5.67 6.70
C GLN A 169 3.90 -5.87 5.24
N HIS A 170 2.62 -6.18 4.98
CA HIS A 170 2.06 -6.28 3.63
C HIS A 170 2.23 -4.98 2.84
N MET A 171 1.91 -3.83 3.44
CA MET A 171 2.10 -2.52 2.81
C MET A 171 3.56 -2.30 2.40
N ALA A 172 4.51 -2.65 3.26
CA ALA A 172 5.94 -2.50 2.97
C ALA A 172 6.34 -3.35 1.76
N VAL A 173 6.00 -4.64 1.78
CA VAL A 173 6.33 -5.59 0.70
C VAL A 173 5.65 -5.21 -0.62
N GLN A 174 4.39 -4.79 -0.58
CA GLN A 174 3.64 -4.36 -1.76
C GLN A 174 4.29 -3.13 -2.42
N ARG A 175 4.82 -2.20 -1.61
CA ARG A 175 5.48 -0.98 -2.11
C ARG A 175 6.90 -1.22 -2.59
N SER A 176 7.65 -2.09 -1.92
CA SER A 176 9.02 -2.45 -2.30
C SER A 176 9.31 -3.88 -1.87
N PRO A 177 9.23 -4.87 -2.79
CA PRO A 177 9.44 -6.28 -2.45
C PRO A 177 10.81 -6.55 -1.82
N ASP A 178 11.83 -5.77 -2.18
CA ASP A 178 13.18 -5.90 -1.62
C ASP A 178 13.25 -5.60 -0.12
N ILE A 179 12.27 -4.86 0.43
CA ILE A 179 12.23 -4.53 1.86
C ILE A 179 11.97 -5.75 2.74
N PHE A 180 11.48 -6.84 2.16
CA PHE A 180 11.16 -8.07 2.89
C PHE A 180 12.31 -8.55 3.78
N ARG A 181 13.56 -8.41 3.31
CA ARG A 181 14.78 -8.76 4.08
C ARG A 181 14.96 -7.99 5.39
N GLN A 182 14.27 -6.85 5.55
CA GLN A 182 14.32 -6.00 6.74
C GLN A 182 13.20 -6.33 7.76
N ILE A 183 12.24 -7.18 7.38
CA ILE A 183 11.14 -7.59 8.26
C ILE A 183 11.64 -8.76 9.12
N ARG A 184 11.71 -8.54 10.44
CA ARG A 184 12.31 -9.51 11.38
C ARG A 184 11.48 -10.78 11.57
N GLN A 185 10.16 -10.64 11.64
CA GLN A 185 9.23 -11.74 11.89
C GLN A 185 8.06 -11.63 10.91
N PRO A 186 8.28 -12.02 9.63
CA PRO A 186 7.22 -11.95 8.64
C PRO A 186 6.19 -13.05 8.85
N GLU A 187 4.92 -12.66 8.87
CA GLU A 187 3.78 -13.57 8.87
C GLU A 187 3.75 -14.43 7.59
N GLU A 188 3.15 -15.63 7.65
CA GLU A 188 3.12 -16.56 6.51
C GLU A 188 2.49 -15.93 5.25
N SER A 189 1.43 -15.15 5.42
CA SER A 189 0.78 -14.39 4.35
C SER A 189 1.75 -13.39 3.71
N VAL A 190 2.57 -12.70 4.51
CA VAL A 190 3.56 -11.71 4.08
C VAL A 190 4.72 -12.41 3.36
N ARG A 191 5.19 -13.55 3.86
CA ARG A 191 6.21 -14.39 3.20
C ARG A 191 5.76 -14.76 1.79
N LEU A 192 4.53 -15.26 1.66
CA LEU A 192 3.95 -15.61 0.37
C LEU A 192 3.83 -14.39 -0.55
N ALA A 193 3.30 -13.27 -0.06
CA ALA A 193 3.17 -12.04 -0.83
C ALA A 193 4.53 -11.51 -1.32
N ALA A 194 5.57 -11.56 -0.48
CA ALA A 194 6.91 -11.12 -0.83
C ALA A 194 7.55 -11.96 -1.94
N VAL A 195 7.37 -13.28 -1.88
CA VAL A 195 7.87 -14.20 -2.90
C VAL A 195 7.07 -14.09 -4.19
N GLN A 196 5.74 -13.91 -4.11
CA GLN A 196 4.92 -13.66 -5.30
C GLN A 196 5.30 -12.36 -6.01
N ALA A 197 5.65 -11.32 -5.25
CA ALA A 197 6.09 -10.05 -5.81
C ALA A 197 7.51 -10.11 -6.40
N LYS A 198 8.42 -10.86 -5.77
CA LYS A 198 9.78 -11.10 -6.26
C LYS A 198 10.26 -12.48 -5.81
N GLY A 199 10.35 -13.44 -6.72
CA GLY A 199 10.64 -14.85 -6.41
C GLY A 199 11.95 -15.05 -5.64
N GLU A 200 12.95 -14.21 -5.91
CA GLU A 200 14.24 -14.20 -5.22
C GLU A 200 14.16 -14.00 -3.70
N ASN A 201 13.06 -13.42 -3.19
CA ASN A 201 12.85 -13.21 -1.76
C ASN A 201 12.78 -14.51 -0.96
N ILE A 202 12.57 -15.66 -1.62
CA ILE A 202 12.57 -16.96 -0.96
C ILE A 202 13.88 -17.24 -0.23
N ARG A 203 15.00 -16.63 -0.64
CA ARG A 203 16.29 -16.73 0.05
C ARG A 203 16.28 -16.20 1.48
N TYR A 204 15.31 -15.34 1.81
CA TYR A 204 15.13 -14.74 3.13
C TYR A 204 13.99 -15.42 3.92
N VAL A 205 13.35 -16.44 3.35
CA VAL A 205 12.31 -17.22 4.03
C VAL A 205 12.93 -18.45 4.66
N SER A 206 12.98 -18.49 5.98
CA SER A 206 13.36 -19.71 6.70
C SER A 206 12.24 -20.75 6.60
N ALA A 207 12.60 -21.99 6.23
CA ALA A 207 11.67 -23.12 6.08
C ALA A 207 10.40 -22.78 5.27
N PRO A 208 10.52 -22.39 3.99
CA PRO A 208 9.37 -21.99 3.17
C PRO A 208 8.38 -23.14 3.00
N SER A 209 7.09 -22.87 3.20
CA SER A 209 6.01 -23.83 2.92
C SER A 209 5.96 -24.18 1.43
N GLU A 210 5.36 -25.33 1.07
CA GLU A 210 5.23 -25.74 -0.33
C GLU A 210 4.59 -24.64 -1.19
N THR A 211 3.60 -23.90 -0.66
CA THR A 211 2.93 -22.82 -1.40
C THR A 211 3.88 -21.66 -1.70
N VAL A 212 4.74 -21.28 -0.75
CA VAL A 212 5.78 -20.26 -0.93
C VAL A 212 6.85 -20.75 -1.90
N GLN A 213 7.30 -22.00 -1.77
CA GLN A 213 8.26 -22.61 -2.71
C GLN A 213 7.73 -22.60 -4.15
N LEU A 214 6.48 -23.05 -4.35
CA LEU A 214 5.81 -23.03 -5.65
C LEU A 214 5.67 -21.62 -6.21
N ALA A 215 5.42 -20.61 -5.37
CA ALA A 215 5.36 -19.22 -5.82
C ALA A 215 6.71 -18.74 -6.37
N ALA A 216 7.83 -19.09 -5.71
CA ALA A 216 9.17 -18.69 -6.15
C ALA A 216 9.55 -19.28 -7.51
N VAL A 217 9.35 -20.59 -7.68
CA VAL A 217 9.73 -21.30 -8.93
C VAL A 217 8.80 -20.99 -10.10
N ARG A 218 7.56 -20.57 -9.82
CA ARG A 218 6.64 -20.06 -10.87
C ARG A 218 7.05 -18.68 -11.38
N ASN A 219 7.68 -17.87 -10.53
CA ASN A 219 8.21 -16.57 -10.93
C ASN A 219 9.46 -16.73 -11.80
N ASP A 220 10.40 -17.57 -11.35
CA ASP A 220 11.57 -18.00 -12.11
C ASP A 220 12.01 -19.38 -11.59
N PRO A 221 12.02 -20.43 -12.44
CA PRO A 221 12.46 -21.77 -12.05
C PRO A 221 13.87 -21.80 -11.43
N MET A 222 14.76 -20.87 -11.80
CA MET A 222 16.10 -20.78 -11.19
C MET A 222 16.07 -20.44 -9.71
N ASN A 223 14.96 -19.93 -9.17
CA ASN A 223 14.85 -19.66 -7.73
C ASN A 223 14.93 -20.96 -6.90
N ILE A 224 14.78 -22.13 -7.52
CA ILE A 224 15.00 -23.43 -6.88
C ILE A 224 16.38 -23.52 -6.20
N ARG A 225 17.39 -22.81 -6.74
CA ARG A 225 18.74 -22.73 -6.19
C ARG A 225 18.81 -22.14 -4.77
N TYR A 226 17.78 -21.40 -4.36
CA TYR A 226 17.65 -20.80 -3.03
C TYR A 226 16.79 -21.63 -2.08
N ILE A 227 16.27 -22.79 -2.52
CA ILE A 227 15.42 -23.67 -1.72
C ILE A 227 16.26 -24.88 -1.29
N GLU A 228 16.56 -24.98 0.00
CA GLU A 228 17.35 -26.08 0.55
C GLU A 228 16.62 -27.43 0.46
N ASN A 229 15.32 -27.43 0.77
CA ASN A 229 14.48 -28.63 0.83
C ASN A 229 13.22 -28.48 -0.05
N PRO A 230 13.35 -28.54 -1.38
CA PRO A 230 12.21 -28.40 -2.28
C PRO A 230 11.30 -29.62 -2.23
N THR A 231 9.98 -29.42 -2.12
CA THR A 231 9.04 -30.56 -2.16
C THR A 231 9.06 -31.23 -3.54
N GLU A 232 8.74 -32.52 -3.63
CA GLU A 232 8.71 -33.26 -4.90
C GLU A 232 7.83 -32.57 -5.96
N LYS A 233 6.72 -31.95 -5.54
CA LYS A 233 5.87 -31.15 -6.39
C LYS A 233 6.55 -29.89 -6.92
N VAL A 234 7.36 -29.22 -6.12
CA VAL A 234 8.19 -28.09 -6.56
C VAL A 234 9.26 -28.58 -7.54
N GLN A 235 9.93 -29.69 -7.23
CA GLN A 235 10.96 -30.29 -8.09
C GLN A 235 10.41 -30.65 -9.48
N SER A 236 9.25 -31.31 -9.53
CA SER A 236 8.56 -31.66 -10.78
C SER A 236 8.12 -30.42 -11.58
N VAL A 237 7.63 -29.38 -10.92
CA VAL A 237 7.29 -28.11 -11.60
C VAL A 237 8.52 -27.48 -12.23
N VAL A 238 9.65 -27.45 -11.52
CA VAL A 238 10.92 -26.90 -12.03
C VAL A 238 11.41 -27.70 -13.23
N LEU A 239 11.44 -29.03 -13.12
CA LEU A 239 11.90 -29.92 -14.19
C LEU A 239 11.09 -29.73 -15.48
N ASN A 240 9.77 -29.57 -15.36
CA ASN A 240 8.89 -29.35 -16.52
C ASN A 240 8.94 -27.91 -17.08
N ALA A 241 9.35 -26.94 -16.26
CA ALA A 241 9.34 -25.54 -16.64
C ALA A 241 10.63 -25.13 -17.38
N ASP A 242 11.78 -25.55 -16.86
CA ASP A 242 13.08 -25.16 -17.40
C ASP A 242 14.14 -26.23 -17.13
N ARG A 243 14.70 -26.77 -18.23
CA ARG A 243 15.77 -27.77 -18.19
C ARG A 243 17.02 -27.24 -17.49
N ASP A 244 17.35 -25.96 -17.68
CA ASP A 244 18.56 -25.37 -17.13
C ASP A 244 18.46 -25.20 -15.60
N ALA A 245 17.24 -25.30 -15.05
CA ALA A 245 16.96 -25.23 -13.62
C ALA A 245 17.20 -26.57 -12.93
N ALA A 246 17.02 -27.67 -13.67
CA ALA A 246 17.02 -29.02 -13.13
C ALA A 246 18.32 -29.38 -12.37
N PRO A 247 19.53 -28.99 -12.83
CA PRO A 247 20.77 -29.21 -12.08
C PRO A 247 20.82 -28.53 -10.71
N PHE A 248 19.99 -27.50 -10.46
CA PHE A 248 19.94 -26.77 -9.20
C PHE A 248 18.91 -27.35 -8.20
N ILE A 249 18.25 -28.46 -8.53
CA ILE A 249 17.35 -29.14 -7.60
C ILE A 249 18.17 -29.79 -6.48
N SER A 250 18.04 -29.26 -5.27
CA SER A 250 18.61 -29.85 -4.06
C SER A 250 17.88 -31.14 -3.69
N SER A 251 18.63 -32.20 -3.40
CA SER A 251 18.10 -33.50 -2.96
C SER A 251 16.95 -34.05 -3.83
N PRO A 252 17.18 -34.31 -5.12
CA PRO A 252 16.14 -34.78 -6.04
C PRO A 252 15.61 -36.16 -5.63
N THR A 253 14.28 -36.34 -5.63
CA THR A 253 13.68 -37.66 -5.35
C THR A 253 13.96 -38.65 -6.48
N GLU A 254 13.86 -39.96 -6.21
CA GLU A 254 14.10 -40.99 -7.23
C GLU A 254 13.13 -40.85 -8.43
N GLU A 255 11.89 -40.43 -8.17
CA GLU A 255 10.91 -40.12 -9.22
C GLU A 255 11.41 -38.96 -10.11
N ILE A 256 11.92 -37.89 -9.51
CA ILE A 256 12.45 -36.72 -10.23
C ILE A 256 13.72 -37.06 -11.01
N LYS A 257 14.61 -37.90 -10.46
CA LYS A 257 15.78 -38.42 -11.17
C LYS A 257 15.38 -39.21 -12.42
N ARG A 258 14.37 -40.09 -12.29
CA ARG A 258 13.84 -40.85 -13.43
C ARG A 258 13.26 -39.93 -14.49
N LEU A 259 12.41 -38.98 -14.11
CA LEU A 259 11.80 -38.02 -15.03
C LEU A 259 12.84 -37.16 -15.75
N ALA A 260 13.89 -36.72 -15.07
CA ALA A 260 14.96 -35.93 -15.68
C ALA A 260 15.77 -36.73 -16.72
N MET A 261 16.01 -38.02 -16.45
CA MET A 261 16.65 -38.93 -17.39
C MET A 261 15.76 -39.19 -18.61
N GLU A 262 14.47 -39.40 -18.41
CA GLU A 262 13.50 -39.67 -19.48
C GLU A 262 13.29 -38.45 -20.39
N MET A 263 13.08 -37.27 -19.79
CA MET A 263 12.77 -36.05 -20.53
C MET A 263 13.98 -35.42 -21.22
N TYR A 264 15.15 -35.47 -20.56
CA TYR A 264 16.32 -34.68 -20.97
C TYR A 264 17.63 -35.48 -21.09
N GLY A 265 17.62 -36.77 -20.76
CA GLY A 265 18.85 -37.55 -20.64
C GLY A 265 19.78 -37.06 -19.53
N LEU A 266 19.25 -36.33 -18.54
CA LEU A 266 20.01 -35.66 -17.50
C LEU A 266 20.04 -36.52 -16.24
N ARG A 267 21.25 -36.87 -15.75
CA ARG A 267 21.43 -37.47 -14.43
C ARG A 267 21.48 -36.37 -13.37
N LEU A 268 20.51 -36.39 -12.47
CA LEU A 268 20.49 -35.51 -11.30
C LEU A 268 21.18 -36.23 -10.13
N GLU A 269 22.21 -35.61 -9.58
CA GLU A 269 22.92 -36.10 -8.41
C GLU A 269 22.48 -35.33 -7.16
N ASN A 270 22.66 -35.94 -5.98
CA ASN A 270 22.47 -35.21 -4.74
C ASN A 270 23.54 -34.14 -4.68
N ALA A 271 23.14 -32.86 -4.74
CA ALA A 271 24.05 -31.74 -4.52
C ALA A 271 24.57 -31.80 -3.07
N ALA A 272 25.63 -32.56 -2.85
CA ALA A 272 26.36 -32.60 -1.59
C ALA A 272 27.04 -31.25 -1.40
N GLY A 273 26.39 -30.38 -0.60
CA GLY A 273 26.89 -29.15 -0.03
C GLY A 273 27.92 -28.38 -0.88
N LYS A 274 27.46 -27.44 -1.71
CA LYS A 274 28.35 -26.36 -2.18
C LYS A 274 27.74 -24.99 -1.99
N GLN A 275 28.43 -24.27 -1.10
CA GLN A 275 28.42 -22.83 -0.93
C GLN A 275 28.44 -22.11 -2.29
N THR A 276 27.72 -20.99 -2.29
CA THR A 276 27.75 -19.88 -3.25
C THR A 276 29.10 -19.72 -3.96
N ALA A 277 29.10 -19.85 -5.29
CA ALA A 277 30.17 -19.34 -6.12
C ALA A 277 29.60 -18.70 -7.39
N ALA A 278 30.01 -17.47 -7.61
CA ALA A 278 29.52 -16.53 -8.59
C ALA A 278 29.93 -16.87 -10.03
N ALA A 279 29.05 -16.44 -10.95
CA ALA A 279 29.34 -15.82 -12.24
C ALA A 279 30.58 -16.31 -13.02
N ARG A 280 30.32 -17.00 -14.14
CA ARG A 280 31.11 -16.80 -15.36
C ARG A 280 30.18 -16.68 -16.57
N THR A 281 30.28 -15.51 -17.18
CA THR A 281 29.73 -15.08 -18.45
C THR A 281 30.21 -15.96 -19.60
N SER A 282 29.27 -16.38 -20.46
CA SER A 282 29.55 -17.05 -21.72
C SER A 282 29.75 -16.02 -22.84
N GLU A 283 30.89 -16.13 -23.53
CA GLU A 283 31.14 -15.52 -24.83
C GLU A 283 30.54 -16.37 -25.97
N THR A 284 29.89 -15.66 -26.89
CA THR A 284 29.76 -15.84 -28.36
C THR A 284 29.64 -17.22 -29.03
N SER A 285 28.54 -17.41 -29.76
CA SER A 285 28.43 -17.90 -31.16
C SER A 285 26.93 -18.16 -31.44
N GLY A 286 26.32 -18.07 -32.62
CA GLY A 286 26.70 -17.81 -34.00
C GLY A 286 25.39 -17.91 -34.81
N SER A 287 25.29 -17.13 -35.88
CA SER A 287 24.12 -16.96 -36.76
C SER A 287 23.78 -18.20 -37.59
N SER A 288 22.48 -18.46 -37.86
CA SER A 288 22.03 -18.98 -39.17
C SER A 288 20.50 -18.90 -39.41
N GLY A 289 20.11 -17.91 -40.24
CA GLY A 289 19.25 -17.99 -41.44
C GLY A 289 17.98 -18.86 -41.59
N LYS A 290 16.86 -18.14 -41.88
CA LYS A 290 15.93 -18.27 -43.05
C LYS A 290 14.99 -19.51 -43.18
N LYS A 291 13.67 -19.28 -43.21
CA LYS A 291 12.83 -19.05 -44.43
C LYS A 291 11.32 -19.02 -44.09
N ALA A 292 10.59 -18.16 -44.82
CA ALA A 292 9.13 -18.09 -44.85
C ALA A 292 8.54 -19.08 -45.87
N ALA A 293 7.34 -19.60 -45.59
CA ALA A 293 6.42 -20.19 -46.56
C ALA A 293 4.97 -20.01 -46.06
N GLU A 294 4.12 -19.42 -46.90
CA GLU A 294 2.68 -19.22 -46.70
C GLU A 294 1.87 -20.53 -46.88
N GLY A 295 0.66 -20.57 -46.32
CA GLY A 295 -0.49 -21.02 -47.11
C GLY A 295 -1.22 -22.33 -46.74
N VAL A 296 -1.44 -22.66 -45.47
CA VAL A 296 -2.61 -23.46 -45.01
C VAL A 296 -2.97 -22.92 -43.62
N ALA A 297 -4.26 -22.73 -43.29
CA ALA A 297 -4.72 -22.26 -41.98
C ALA A 297 -4.32 -23.25 -40.87
N LYS A 298 -3.05 -23.19 -40.45
CA LYS A 298 -2.47 -23.96 -39.37
C LYS A 298 -3.10 -23.48 -38.07
N LYS A 299 -3.69 -24.42 -37.33
CA LYS A 299 -4.10 -24.20 -35.95
C LYS A 299 -2.90 -23.62 -35.18
N PRO A 300 -3.05 -22.50 -34.45
CA PRO A 300 -1.94 -21.84 -33.79
C PRO A 300 -1.28 -22.79 -32.79
N SER A 301 0.05 -22.81 -32.76
CA SER A 301 0.81 -23.65 -31.83
C SER A 301 0.54 -23.23 -30.38
N ALA A 302 0.76 -24.13 -29.42
CA ALA A 302 0.58 -23.81 -28.00
C ALA A 302 1.41 -22.60 -27.55
N LYS A 303 2.60 -22.42 -28.15
CA LYS A 303 3.46 -21.25 -27.92
C LYS A 303 2.81 -19.96 -28.44
N GLN A 304 2.28 -19.97 -29.67
CA GLN A 304 1.58 -18.81 -30.24
C GLN A 304 0.32 -18.43 -29.46
N VAL A 305 -0.41 -19.40 -28.94
CA VAL A 305 -1.58 -19.14 -28.08
C VAL A 305 -1.16 -18.52 -26.74
N ARG A 306 -0.08 -19.00 -26.12
CA ARG A 306 0.44 -18.42 -24.88
C ARG A 306 0.92 -16.98 -25.07
N GLU A 307 1.69 -16.73 -26.13
CA GLU A 307 2.14 -15.37 -26.49
C GLU A 307 0.96 -14.43 -26.77
N ALA A 308 -0.08 -14.92 -27.44
CA ALA A 308 -1.30 -14.12 -27.67
C ALA A 308 -2.06 -13.82 -26.37
N VAL A 309 -2.09 -14.77 -25.41
CA VAL A 309 -2.74 -14.59 -24.10
C VAL A 309 -2.00 -13.54 -23.28
N GLU A 310 -0.68 -13.65 -23.18
CA GLU A 310 0.16 -12.67 -22.47
C GLU A 310 0.06 -11.27 -23.08
N LYS A 311 0.01 -11.20 -24.42
CA LYS A 311 -0.16 -9.94 -25.14
C LYS A 311 -1.52 -9.31 -24.87
N LEU A 312 -2.60 -10.10 -24.88
CA LEU A 312 -3.94 -9.60 -24.57
C LEU A 312 -4.05 -9.14 -23.10
N ASP A 313 -3.50 -9.89 -22.14
CA ASP A 313 -3.47 -9.47 -20.73
C ASP A 313 -2.66 -8.17 -20.53
N SER A 314 -1.61 -7.96 -21.33
CA SER A 314 -0.83 -6.72 -21.32
C SER A 314 -1.60 -5.55 -21.95
N GLU A 315 -2.26 -5.77 -23.09
CA GLU A 315 -3.11 -4.76 -23.75
C GLU A 315 -4.29 -4.35 -22.85
N ILE A 316 -4.95 -5.30 -22.16
CA ILE A 316 -6.04 -5.00 -21.20
C ILE A 316 -5.52 -4.13 -20.03
N ARG A 317 -4.34 -4.45 -19.47
CA ARG A 317 -3.74 -3.65 -18.39
C ARG A 317 -3.43 -2.22 -18.84
N GLU A 318 -2.90 -2.06 -20.04
CA GLU A 318 -2.59 -0.74 -20.61
C GLU A 318 -3.87 0.07 -20.87
N ILE A 319 -4.89 -0.55 -21.46
CA ILE A 319 -6.21 0.07 -21.70
C ILE A 319 -6.86 0.53 -20.39
N ASN A 320 -6.77 -0.28 -19.33
CA ASN A 320 -7.28 0.10 -18.02
C ASN A 320 -6.48 1.24 -17.40
N ARG A 321 -5.14 1.22 -17.51
CA ARG A 321 -4.28 2.29 -17.04
C ARG A 321 -4.61 3.63 -17.71
N GLU A 322 -4.79 3.64 -19.02
CA GLU A 322 -5.19 4.86 -19.76
C GLU A 322 -6.57 5.37 -19.31
N TYR A 323 -7.54 4.48 -19.09
CA TYR A 323 -8.85 4.87 -18.57
C TYR A 323 -8.77 5.45 -17.16
N PHE A 324 -7.97 4.85 -16.27
CA PHE A 324 -7.76 5.40 -14.93
C PHE A 324 -7.05 6.76 -14.98
N GLN A 325 -6.09 6.93 -15.87
CA GLN A 325 -5.43 8.22 -16.08
C GLN A 325 -6.42 9.29 -16.57
N ALA A 326 -7.22 8.98 -17.59
CA ALA A 326 -8.21 9.90 -18.14
C ALA A 326 -9.31 10.25 -17.12
N THR A 327 -9.76 9.29 -16.31
CA THR A 327 -10.76 9.56 -15.25
C THR A 327 -10.16 10.33 -14.08
N TYR A 328 -8.87 10.16 -13.79
CA TYR A 328 -8.15 10.95 -12.79
C TYR A 328 -7.97 12.40 -13.25
N GLU A 329 -7.61 12.63 -14.51
CA GLU A 329 -7.50 13.97 -15.09
C GLU A 329 -8.85 14.70 -15.10
N ALA A 330 -9.94 14.00 -15.44
CA ALA A 330 -11.30 14.56 -15.42
C ALA A 330 -11.75 15.01 -14.02
N GLN A 331 -11.21 14.45 -12.93
CA GLN A 331 -11.54 14.88 -11.57
C GLN A 331 -11.10 16.32 -11.26
N TYR A 332 -10.12 16.84 -12.01
CA TYR A 332 -9.65 18.23 -11.89
C TYR A 332 -10.39 19.20 -12.81
N SER A 333 -11.39 18.75 -13.58
CA SER A 333 -12.27 19.64 -14.34
C SER A 333 -13.18 20.43 -13.39
N ASP A 334 -13.27 21.75 -13.59
CA ASP A 334 -14.05 22.68 -12.77
C ASP A 334 -15.57 22.54 -13.01
N ASN A 335 -15.97 21.95 -14.14
CA ASN A 335 -17.36 21.79 -14.54
C ASN A 335 -17.82 20.33 -14.41
N ALA A 336 -18.86 20.09 -13.60
CA ALA A 336 -19.42 18.75 -13.38
C ALA A 336 -19.93 18.09 -14.67
N ALA A 337 -20.53 18.86 -15.58
CA ALA A 337 -21.02 18.34 -16.85
C ALA A 337 -19.88 17.94 -17.81
N GLU A 338 -18.78 18.71 -17.80
CA GLU A 338 -17.57 18.36 -18.56
C GLU A 338 -16.90 17.12 -17.98
N ARG A 339 -16.76 17.04 -16.65
CA ARG A 339 -16.25 15.84 -15.96
C ARG A 339 -17.04 14.59 -16.31
N GLU A 340 -18.37 14.64 -16.27
CA GLU A 340 -19.22 13.50 -16.65
C GLU A 340 -19.07 13.13 -18.14
N SER A 341 -18.97 14.14 -19.01
CA SER A 341 -18.73 13.94 -20.45
C SER A 341 -17.38 13.28 -20.71
N GLU A 342 -16.31 13.72 -20.04
CA GLU A 342 -14.95 13.19 -20.16
C GLU A 342 -14.85 11.75 -19.64
N ILE A 343 -15.44 11.45 -18.47
CA ILE A 343 -15.51 10.09 -17.93
C ILE A 343 -16.29 9.17 -18.88
N SER A 344 -17.40 9.65 -19.45
CA SER A 344 -18.19 8.92 -20.44
C SER A 344 -17.40 8.66 -21.73
N ALA A 345 -16.67 9.66 -22.23
CA ALA A 345 -15.81 9.54 -23.40
C ALA A 345 -14.65 8.56 -23.16
N ALA A 346 -14.00 8.63 -22.00
CA ALA A 346 -12.97 7.69 -21.59
C ALA A 346 -13.50 6.24 -21.52
N GLY A 347 -14.72 6.06 -20.99
CA GLY A 347 -15.40 4.75 -20.95
C GLY A 347 -15.66 4.18 -22.35
N LYS A 348 -16.18 5.00 -23.28
CA LYS A 348 -16.39 4.62 -24.68
C LYS A 348 -15.07 4.28 -25.39
N ASN A 349 -14.01 5.03 -25.13
CA ASN A 349 -12.68 4.77 -25.70
C ASN A 349 -12.09 3.45 -25.18
N ARG A 350 -12.20 3.20 -23.86
CA ARG A 350 -11.81 1.94 -23.22
C ARG A 350 -12.50 0.75 -23.88
N GLU A 351 -13.82 0.84 -24.06
CA GLU A 351 -14.62 -0.21 -24.69
C GLU A 351 -14.16 -0.49 -26.13
N LYS A 352 -13.94 0.57 -26.93
CA LYS A 352 -13.46 0.45 -28.31
C LYS A 352 -12.08 -0.21 -28.38
N LYS A 353 -11.17 0.11 -27.46
CA LYS A 353 -9.84 -0.49 -27.40
C LYS A 353 -9.91 -1.96 -26.96
N LEU A 354 -10.74 -2.30 -25.98
CA LEU A 354 -10.95 -3.68 -25.54
C LEU A 354 -11.48 -4.56 -26.68
N VAL A 355 -12.50 -4.12 -27.41
CA VAL A 355 -13.04 -4.86 -28.56
C VAL A 355 -11.97 -5.15 -29.60
N LYS A 356 -11.14 -4.14 -29.95
CA LYS A 356 -10.04 -4.32 -30.90
C LYS A 356 -8.97 -5.31 -30.40
N ALA A 357 -8.62 -5.24 -29.11
CA ALA A 357 -7.66 -6.17 -28.50
C ALA A 357 -8.18 -7.61 -28.58
N TYR A 358 -9.46 -7.83 -28.28
CA TYR A 358 -10.10 -9.14 -28.39
C TYR A 358 -10.23 -9.64 -29.84
N GLU A 359 -10.52 -8.78 -30.82
CA GLU A 359 -10.52 -9.14 -32.25
C GLU A 359 -9.14 -9.58 -32.76
N LYS A 360 -8.10 -8.84 -32.36
CA LYS A 360 -6.71 -9.16 -32.65
C LYS A 360 -6.30 -10.49 -32.01
N PHE A 361 -6.69 -10.70 -30.75
CA PHE A 361 -6.48 -11.97 -30.05
C PHE A 361 -7.18 -13.13 -30.77
N ASN A 362 -8.44 -12.98 -31.16
CA ASN A 362 -9.19 -14.03 -31.86
C ASN A 362 -8.52 -14.38 -33.19
N SER A 363 -8.04 -13.38 -33.94
CA SER A 363 -7.30 -13.61 -35.18
C SER A 363 -6.02 -14.42 -34.98
N ALA A 364 -5.34 -14.28 -33.83
CA ALA A 364 -4.08 -14.95 -33.53
C ALA A 364 -4.23 -16.32 -32.85
N ALA A 365 -5.18 -16.44 -31.91
CA ALA A 365 -5.30 -17.59 -31.01
C ALA A 365 -6.52 -18.48 -31.29
N VAL A 366 -7.54 -17.97 -31.99
CA VAL A 366 -8.79 -18.69 -32.31
C VAL A 366 -9.25 -18.33 -33.74
N PRO A 367 -8.46 -18.65 -34.79
CA PRO A 367 -8.74 -18.19 -36.16
C PRO A 367 -10.09 -18.69 -36.69
N GLU A 368 -10.57 -19.84 -36.21
CA GLU A 368 -11.91 -20.39 -36.50
C GLU A 368 -13.06 -19.46 -36.05
N ARG A 369 -12.77 -18.47 -35.19
CA ARG A 369 -13.74 -17.48 -34.70
C ARG A 369 -13.30 -16.04 -34.99
N LYS A 370 -12.44 -15.84 -36.00
CA LYS A 370 -12.02 -14.51 -36.47
C LYS A 370 -13.20 -13.66 -36.95
N GLU A 371 -14.23 -14.28 -37.53
CA GLU A 371 -15.43 -13.60 -38.04
C GLU A 371 -16.52 -13.39 -36.97
N CYS A 372 -16.26 -13.75 -35.71
CA CYS A 372 -17.23 -13.48 -34.65
C CYS A 372 -17.35 -11.98 -34.39
N ASN A 373 -18.58 -11.49 -34.17
CA ASN A 373 -18.81 -10.11 -33.80
C ASN A 373 -18.45 -9.92 -32.31
N VAL A 374 -17.18 -9.61 -32.04
CA VAL A 374 -16.64 -9.39 -30.69
C VAL A 374 -17.40 -8.30 -29.95
N GLY A 375 -17.74 -7.20 -30.62
CA GLY A 375 -18.52 -6.11 -30.02
C GLY A 375 -19.89 -6.56 -29.52
N LYS A 376 -20.58 -7.46 -30.24
CA LYS A 376 -21.85 -8.05 -29.80
C LYS A 376 -21.64 -8.95 -28.57
N ILE A 377 -20.59 -9.77 -28.56
CA ILE A 377 -20.26 -10.66 -27.42
C ILE A 377 -19.97 -9.84 -26.16
N VAL A 378 -19.15 -8.79 -26.27
CA VAL A 378 -18.83 -7.91 -25.15
C VAL A 378 -20.09 -7.22 -24.61
N LYS A 379 -21.00 -6.75 -25.47
CA LYS A 379 -22.29 -6.18 -25.04
C LYS A 379 -23.16 -7.18 -24.30
N GLU A 380 -23.23 -8.43 -24.75
CA GLU A 380 -23.98 -9.49 -24.06
C GLU A 380 -23.34 -9.84 -22.71
N LEU A 381 -22.00 -9.91 -22.62
CA LEU A 381 -21.30 -10.09 -21.33
C LEU A 381 -21.62 -8.96 -20.34
N ARG A 382 -21.71 -7.71 -20.80
CA ARG A 382 -22.09 -6.56 -19.97
C ARG A 382 -23.52 -6.67 -19.44
N LYS A 383 -24.47 -7.19 -20.23
CA LYS A 383 -25.84 -7.45 -19.76
C LYS A 383 -25.88 -8.49 -18.64
N GLU A 384 -25.00 -9.49 -18.71
CA GLU A 384 -24.76 -10.48 -17.66
C GLU A 384 -23.90 -9.95 -16.50
N ARG A 385 -23.72 -8.61 -16.40
CA ARG A 385 -22.95 -7.92 -15.35
C ARG A 385 -21.48 -8.34 -15.28
N VAL A 386 -20.91 -8.81 -16.38
CA VAL A 386 -19.48 -9.15 -16.44
C VAL A 386 -18.63 -7.89 -16.60
N ALA A 387 -17.62 -7.77 -15.75
CA ALA A 387 -16.57 -6.76 -15.84
C ALA A 387 -15.55 -7.21 -16.89
N VAL A 388 -15.85 -6.98 -18.17
CA VAL A 388 -15.02 -7.43 -19.31
C VAL A 388 -13.61 -6.84 -19.27
N GLU A 389 -13.42 -5.69 -18.63
CA GLU A 389 -12.12 -5.06 -18.39
C GLU A 389 -11.25 -5.80 -17.37
N ASN A 390 -11.84 -6.65 -16.54
CA ASN A 390 -11.16 -7.43 -15.51
C ASN A 390 -11.00 -8.90 -15.89
N MET A 391 -11.53 -9.30 -17.04
CA MET A 391 -11.51 -10.68 -17.52
C MET A 391 -10.09 -11.06 -17.95
N LYS A 392 -9.61 -12.24 -17.55
CA LYS A 392 -8.29 -12.73 -17.98
C LYS A 392 -8.35 -13.19 -19.43
N ALA A 393 -7.28 -13.00 -20.19
CA ALA A 393 -7.18 -13.46 -21.57
C ALA A 393 -7.38 -14.98 -21.70
N GLY A 394 -6.97 -15.76 -20.69
CA GLY A 394 -7.24 -17.21 -20.63
C GLY A 394 -8.72 -17.58 -20.46
N GLU A 395 -9.50 -16.75 -19.76
CA GLU A 395 -10.95 -16.91 -19.64
C GLU A 395 -11.63 -16.55 -20.96
N TRP A 396 -11.20 -15.44 -21.59
CA TRP A 396 -11.69 -15.07 -22.92
C TRP A 396 -11.39 -16.18 -23.93
N HIS A 397 -10.17 -16.71 -23.92
CA HIS A 397 -9.77 -17.83 -24.78
C HIS A 397 -10.63 -19.09 -24.56
N SER A 398 -10.93 -19.42 -23.31
CA SER A 398 -11.78 -20.56 -22.95
C SER A 398 -13.22 -20.35 -23.40
N LEU A 399 -13.76 -19.15 -23.19
CA LEU A 399 -15.08 -18.75 -23.66
C LEU A 399 -15.18 -18.85 -25.20
N MET A 400 -14.17 -18.34 -25.91
CA MET A 400 -14.07 -18.42 -27.37
C MET A 400 -13.90 -19.85 -27.87
N LYS A 401 -13.44 -20.79 -27.04
CA LYS A 401 -13.44 -22.23 -27.36
C LYS A 401 -14.78 -22.91 -27.03
N GLY A 402 -15.79 -22.16 -26.58
CA GLY A 402 -17.09 -22.69 -26.17
C GLY A 402 -17.06 -23.38 -24.81
N LYS A 403 -15.99 -23.22 -24.02
CA LYS A 403 -15.93 -23.76 -22.65
C LYS A 403 -16.69 -22.83 -21.70
N ALA A 404 -17.27 -23.43 -20.65
CA ALA A 404 -17.87 -22.68 -19.57
C ALA A 404 -16.79 -21.93 -18.78
N VAL A 405 -17.01 -20.66 -18.50
CA VAL A 405 -16.13 -19.78 -17.72
C VAL A 405 -16.93 -19.05 -16.65
N GLN A 406 -16.31 -18.71 -15.53
CA GLN A 406 -16.91 -17.84 -14.50
C GLN A 406 -16.21 -16.49 -14.53
N PRO A 407 -16.59 -15.59 -15.45
CA PRO A 407 -15.91 -14.32 -15.60
C PRO A 407 -16.23 -13.38 -14.43
N PRO A 408 -15.38 -12.38 -14.17
CA PRO A 408 -15.54 -11.48 -13.05
C PRO A 408 -16.83 -10.66 -13.17
N LEU A 409 -17.62 -10.59 -12.10
CA LEU A 409 -18.84 -9.78 -12.02
C LEU A 409 -18.55 -8.38 -11.48
N VAL A 410 -19.33 -7.38 -11.91
CA VAL A 410 -19.26 -6.01 -11.37
C VAL A 410 -19.83 -6.01 -9.95
N SER A 411 -18.97 -5.77 -8.94
CA SER A 411 -19.39 -5.64 -7.54
C SER A 411 -20.05 -4.28 -7.30
N GLY A 412 -21.29 -4.25 -6.78
CA GLY A 412 -21.85 -3.04 -6.17
C GLY A 412 -23.05 -2.37 -6.84
N THR A 413 -24.07 -3.11 -7.30
CA THR A 413 -25.44 -2.55 -7.40
C THR A 413 -26.43 -3.48 -6.72
N SER A 414 -27.10 -2.96 -5.68
CA SER A 414 -28.10 -3.66 -4.88
C SER A 414 -29.26 -4.12 -5.76
N GLY A 415 -29.37 -5.42 -5.96
CA GLY A 415 -30.50 -6.06 -6.63
C GLY A 415 -30.24 -7.55 -6.72
N ALA A 416 -31.01 -8.31 -5.93
CA ALA A 416 -31.18 -9.77 -5.89
C ALA A 416 -30.02 -10.67 -6.34
N ALA A 417 -29.54 -11.50 -5.41
CA ALA A 417 -28.58 -12.59 -5.62
C ALA A 417 -28.75 -13.34 -6.96
N GLY A 418 -27.99 -12.92 -7.97
CA GLY A 418 -27.80 -13.65 -9.21
C GLY A 418 -26.57 -14.53 -9.07
N LYS A 419 -26.78 -15.84 -8.93
CA LYS A 419 -25.73 -16.87 -8.90
C LYS A 419 -24.71 -16.60 -10.00
N GLY A 420 -23.42 -16.70 -9.69
CA GLY A 420 -22.32 -16.73 -10.66
C GLY A 420 -22.39 -17.99 -11.54
N SER A 421 -23.41 -18.06 -12.39
CA SER A 421 -23.57 -19.13 -13.37
C SER A 421 -22.43 -19.04 -14.37
N ALA A 422 -21.73 -20.17 -14.58
CA ALA A 422 -20.70 -20.24 -15.58
C ALA A 422 -21.32 -19.92 -16.96
N LEU A 423 -20.67 -19.10 -17.77
CA LEU A 423 -21.13 -18.67 -19.08
C LEU A 423 -20.35 -19.42 -20.16
N MET A 424 -21.02 -19.83 -21.22
CA MET A 424 -20.40 -20.44 -22.39
C MET A 424 -20.95 -19.84 -23.69
N LEU A 425 -20.15 -19.92 -24.73
CA LEU A 425 -20.47 -19.36 -26.05
C LEU A 425 -20.99 -20.48 -26.96
N ALA A 426 -22.29 -20.46 -27.24
CA ALA A 426 -22.98 -21.45 -28.06
C ALA A 426 -23.21 -20.94 -29.49
N ARG A 427 -23.11 -21.83 -30.48
CA ARG A 427 -23.43 -21.52 -31.89
C ARG A 427 -24.95 -21.56 -32.10
N THR A 428 -25.50 -20.52 -32.73
CA THR A 428 -26.91 -20.42 -33.11
C THR A 428 -27.01 -20.15 -34.62
N PRO A 429 -28.18 -20.33 -35.26
CA PRO A 429 -28.37 -19.97 -36.66
C PRO A 429 -28.06 -18.50 -36.99
N ALA A 430 -28.15 -17.61 -35.99
CA ALA A 430 -27.83 -16.19 -36.09
C ALA A 430 -26.38 -15.83 -35.66
N GLY A 431 -25.50 -16.84 -35.52
CA GLY A 431 -24.08 -16.67 -35.17
C GLY A 431 -23.71 -17.28 -33.82
N TYR A 432 -23.28 -16.46 -32.88
CA TYR A 432 -22.82 -16.89 -31.55
C TYR A 432 -23.58 -16.14 -30.45
N ALA A 433 -24.01 -16.86 -29.41
CA ALA A 433 -24.74 -16.31 -28.27
C ALA A 433 -24.20 -16.86 -26.93
N LEU A 434 -24.28 -16.05 -25.88
CA LEU A 434 -23.95 -16.46 -24.51
C LEU A 434 -25.11 -17.25 -23.90
N LYS A 435 -24.77 -18.31 -23.18
CA LYS A 435 -25.70 -19.14 -22.41
C LYS A 435 -25.09 -19.47 -21.04
N ALA A 436 -25.93 -19.60 -20.02
CA ALA A 436 -25.53 -20.19 -18.75
C ALA A 436 -25.24 -21.69 -18.92
N ALA A 437 -24.10 -22.15 -18.41
CA ALA A 437 -23.72 -23.55 -18.36
C ALA A 437 -24.44 -24.21 -17.18
N GLY A 438 -25.30 -25.19 -17.49
CA GLY A 438 -26.08 -25.93 -16.49
C GLY A 438 -27.60 -25.79 -16.61
N THR A 439 -28.13 -24.97 -17.52
CA THR A 439 -29.55 -25.06 -17.89
C THR A 439 -29.75 -26.20 -18.87
N ILE A 440 -30.13 -27.36 -18.33
CA ILE A 440 -30.82 -28.40 -19.10
C ILE A 440 -31.97 -27.70 -19.85
N ASN A 441 -32.07 -27.96 -21.16
CA ASN A 441 -33.17 -27.53 -22.00
C ASN A 441 -34.53 -27.77 -21.30
N GLN A 442 -35.12 -26.74 -20.70
CA GLN A 442 -36.53 -26.80 -20.29
C GLN A 442 -37.49 -26.80 -21.49
N ALA A 443 -36.97 -26.58 -22.72
CA ALA A 443 -37.75 -26.64 -23.95
C ALA A 443 -37.87 -28.05 -24.57
N SER A 444 -37.35 -29.11 -23.94
CA SER A 444 -37.42 -30.48 -24.50
C SER A 444 -38.24 -31.48 -23.66
N ARG A 445 -38.90 -31.03 -22.58
CA ARG A 445 -39.78 -31.87 -21.75
C ARG A 445 -41.26 -31.48 -21.81
N GLN A 446 -41.67 -30.74 -22.84
CA GLN A 446 -43.08 -30.41 -23.06
C GLN A 446 -43.63 -30.96 -24.40
N ALA A 447 -42.88 -31.86 -25.05
CA ALA A 447 -43.30 -32.50 -26.31
C ALA A 447 -43.43 -34.03 -26.23
N ASN A 448 -43.21 -34.65 -25.06
CA ASN A 448 -43.34 -36.11 -24.87
C ASN A 448 -44.30 -36.49 -23.72
N ALA A 449 -45.19 -35.58 -23.33
CA ALA A 449 -46.28 -35.86 -22.37
C ALA A 449 -47.68 -35.71 -23.00
N GLU A 450 -47.77 -35.45 -24.30
CA GLU A 450 -49.00 -35.50 -25.08
C GLU A 450 -48.73 -36.25 -26.39
N MET A 451 -48.68 -37.58 -26.30
CA MET A 451 -49.02 -38.53 -27.36
C MET A 451 -49.42 -39.85 -26.73
#